data_AF-A0A6A0A9G5-F1
#
_entry.id   AF-A0A6A0A9G5-F1
#
_cell.length_a   1.000
_cell.length_b   1.000
_cell.length_c   1.000
_cell.angle_alpha   90.00
_cell.angle_beta   90.00
_cell.angle_gamma   90.00
#
_symmetry.space_group_name_H-M   'P 1'
#
loop_
_entity.id
_entity.type
_entity.pdbx_description
1 polymer ?
#
loop_
_entity_poly.entity_id
_entity_poly.type
_entity_poly.pdbx_seq_one_letter_code
_entity_poly.pdbx_strand_id
1 'polypeptide(L)'
;MTTAHRPTWAPAKGGEEQGGARYYVPSVMMSAKNLPGHTHLKFRQAGQASASDLEAKDLRAELESNERQHFTKKNGINFEEERQRDLALLEAPPVGSIQAKALIPKAVDADDEDEPEPSSSDSDE
;
A
#
# COMPACT_ATOMS: atom_id res chain seq x y z
N MET A 1 -41.62 -28.43 6.83
CA MET A 1 -40.54 -27.60 6.25
C MET A 1 -39.24 -28.36 6.35
N THR A 2 -38.47 -28.51 5.26
CA THR A 2 -37.24 -29.32 5.25
C THR A 2 -36.03 -28.49 5.70
N THR A 3 -35.18 -29.07 6.55
CA THR A 3 -34.06 -28.41 7.25
C THR A 3 -32.71 -28.51 6.50
N ALA A 4 -32.75 -28.73 5.19
CA ALA A 4 -31.54 -28.98 4.39
C ALA A 4 -30.64 -27.74 4.26
N HIS A 5 -31.24 -26.54 4.21
CA HIS A 5 -30.51 -25.27 4.13
C HIS A 5 -30.10 -24.85 5.53
N ARG A 6 -28.84 -25.10 5.88
CA ARG A 6 -28.24 -24.69 7.17
C ARG A 6 -27.04 -23.77 6.92
N PRO A 7 -26.82 -22.77 7.78
CA PRO A 7 -25.62 -21.94 7.69
C PRO A 7 -24.36 -22.74 8.02
N THR A 8 -23.23 -22.35 7.43
CA THR A 8 -21.90 -22.85 7.75
C THR A 8 -21.34 -22.07 8.95
N TRP A 9 -21.24 -22.70 10.11
CA TRP A 9 -20.64 -22.10 11.31
C TRP A 9 -19.11 -22.29 11.39
N ALA A 10 -18.59 -23.27 10.65
CA ALA A 10 -17.16 -23.54 10.55
C ALA A 10 -16.75 -23.62 9.08
N PRO A 11 -15.68 -22.91 8.65
CA PRO A 11 -15.20 -22.98 7.27
C PRO A 11 -14.47 -24.31 7.02
N ALA A 12 -14.34 -24.67 5.74
CA ALA A 12 -13.50 -25.79 5.34
C ALA A 12 -12.03 -25.50 5.68
N LYS A 13 -11.34 -26.48 6.27
CA LYS A 13 -9.91 -26.38 6.59
C LYS A 13 -9.08 -26.90 5.42
N GLY A 14 -8.16 -26.07 4.93
CA GLY A 14 -7.15 -26.51 3.97
C GLY A 14 -6.14 -27.46 4.61
N GLY A 15 -5.64 -28.43 3.84
CA GLY A 15 -4.54 -29.33 4.28
C GLY A 15 -4.81 -30.80 4.01
N GLU A 16 -6.05 -31.26 4.22
CA GLU A 16 -6.40 -32.64 3.93
C GLU A 16 -6.61 -32.88 2.43
N GLU A 17 -6.91 -31.86 1.58
CA GLU A 17 -7.11 -31.94 0.11
C GLU A 17 -5.91 -31.61 -0.83
N GLN A 18 -6.00 -31.93 -2.13
CA GLN A 18 -5.03 -31.63 -3.19
C GLN A 18 -4.41 -30.24 -2.96
N GLY A 19 -3.09 -30.19 -2.84
CA GLY A 19 -2.33 -28.98 -2.51
C GLY A 19 -2.01 -28.79 -1.03
N GLY A 20 -2.49 -29.68 -0.15
CA GLY A 20 -1.97 -29.83 1.22
C GLY A 20 -0.83 -30.87 1.29
N ALA A 21 -0.21 -31.00 2.47
CA ALA A 21 0.77 -32.05 2.78
C ALA A 21 0.10 -33.43 2.75
N ARG A 22 -0.15 -33.98 1.55
CA ARG A 22 -0.92 -35.21 1.37
C ARG A 22 -0.05 -36.46 1.40
N TYR A 23 -0.44 -37.36 2.30
CA TYR A 23 -0.13 -38.79 2.37
C TYR A 23 -0.88 -39.66 1.31
N TYR A 24 -1.57 -39.04 0.34
CA TYR A 24 -2.41 -39.76 -0.64
C TYR A 24 -1.80 -39.78 -2.05
N VAL A 25 -2.08 -40.84 -2.79
CA VAL A 25 -1.57 -41.13 -4.16
C VAL A 25 -1.77 -39.92 -5.09
N PRO A 26 -0.75 -39.52 -5.87
CA PRO A 26 -0.85 -38.39 -6.80
C PRO A 26 -1.98 -38.60 -7.82
N SER A 27 -2.83 -37.59 -7.99
CA SER A 27 -3.89 -37.60 -8.99
C SER A 27 -3.33 -37.35 -10.40
N VAL A 28 -3.89 -38.04 -11.39
CA VAL A 28 -3.56 -37.86 -12.82
C VAL A 28 -4.39 -36.73 -13.47
N MET A 29 -5.36 -36.18 -12.74
CA MET A 29 -6.24 -35.11 -13.25
C MET A 29 -5.51 -33.76 -13.24
N MET A 30 -5.43 -33.09 -14.40
CA MET A 30 -4.80 -31.78 -14.53
C MET A 30 -5.79 -30.73 -15.07
N SER A 31 -5.83 -29.56 -14.43
CA SER A 31 -6.61 -28.41 -14.90
C SER A 31 -5.85 -27.65 -15.99
N ALA A 32 -6.57 -27.00 -16.91
CA ALA A 32 -5.98 -26.12 -17.93
C ALA A 32 -5.12 -24.99 -17.31
N LYS A 33 -5.44 -24.55 -16.09
CA LYS A 33 -4.66 -23.54 -15.35
C LYS A 33 -3.31 -24.05 -14.83
N ASN A 34 -3.15 -25.36 -14.68
CA ASN A 34 -1.91 -25.98 -14.22
C ASN A 34 -0.96 -26.31 -15.38
N LEU A 35 -1.34 -25.97 -16.62
CA LEU A 35 -0.43 -26.08 -17.76
C LEU A 35 0.74 -25.09 -17.60
N PRO A 36 1.95 -25.42 -18.11
CA PRO A 36 3.09 -24.53 -18.00
C PRO A 36 2.80 -23.15 -18.61
N GLY A 37 2.86 -22.12 -17.77
CA GLY A 37 2.70 -20.72 -18.15
C GLY A 37 3.66 -19.86 -17.34
N HIS A 38 4.25 -18.84 -17.98
CA HIS A 38 5.26 -17.98 -17.35
C HIS A 38 6.40 -18.75 -16.68
N THR A 39 7.03 -19.68 -17.40
CA THR A 39 8.13 -20.53 -16.94
C THR A 39 9.44 -19.77 -16.64
N HIS A 40 9.48 -18.47 -16.91
CA HIS A 40 10.65 -17.62 -16.72
C HIS A 40 10.31 -16.43 -15.82
N LEU A 41 11.09 -16.29 -14.74
CA LEU A 41 11.03 -15.14 -13.86
C LEU A 41 11.83 -13.98 -14.44
N LYS A 42 11.26 -12.78 -14.43
CA LYS A 42 11.95 -11.55 -14.80
C LYS A 42 12.73 -11.02 -13.59
N PHE A 43 14.01 -10.76 -13.77
CA PHE A 43 14.85 -10.13 -12.75
C PHE A 43 15.00 -8.63 -13.03
N ARG A 44 15.05 -7.84 -11.96
CA ARG A 44 15.32 -6.40 -12.05
C ARG A 44 16.72 -6.19 -12.62
N GLN A 45 16.82 -5.42 -13.69
CA GLN A 45 18.10 -5.05 -14.29
C GLN A 45 18.70 -3.83 -13.56
N ALA A 46 19.98 -3.55 -13.83
CA ALA A 46 20.62 -2.32 -13.38
C ALA A 46 19.78 -1.10 -13.81
N GLY A 47 19.52 -0.18 -12.87
CA GLY A 47 18.66 0.98 -13.09
C GLY A 47 17.16 0.72 -12.89
N GLN A 48 16.71 -0.52 -12.68
CA GLN A 48 15.32 -0.87 -12.33
C GLN A 48 15.14 -1.07 -10.81
N ALA A 49 15.94 -0.36 -10.02
CA ALA A 49 16.07 -0.57 -8.58
C ALA A 49 16.40 -2.04 -8.24
N SER A 50 17.49 -2.54 -8.84
CA SER A 50 18.04 -3.83 -8.45
C SER A 50 18.56 -3.76 -7.00
N ALA A 51 18.64 -4.91 -6.31
CA ALA A 51 19.06 -4.94 -4.91
C ALA A 51 20.44 -4.30 -4.70
N SER A 52 21.40 -4.60 -5.61
CA SER A 52 22.73 -4.00 -5.59
C SER A 52 22.72 -2.48 -5.78
N ASP A 53 21.82 -1.96 -6.63
CA ASP A 53 21.71 -0.51 -6.84
C ASP A 53 21.16 0.19 -5.60
N LEU A 54 20.26 -0.47 -4.85
CA LEU A 54 19.70 0.08 -3.62
C LEU A 54 20.71 0.05 -2.47
N GLU A 55 21.51 -1.00 -2.37
CA GLU A 55 22.57 -1.12 -1.36
C GLU A 55 23.68 -0.08 -1.53
N ALA A 56 23.99 0.31 -2.76
CA ALA A 56 25.02 1.31 -3.06
C ALA A 56 24.55 2.77 -2.84
N LYS A 57 23.24 3.01 -2.69
CA LYS A 57 22.67 4.36 -2.61
C LYS A 57 22.43 4.79 -1.17
N ASP A 58 22.75 6.05 -0.89
CA ASP A 58 22.31 6.70 0.35
C ASP A 58 20.87 7.23 0.18
N LEU A 59 19.90 6.37 0.51
CA LEU A 59 18.48 6.64 0.33
C LEU A 59 18.00 7.88 1.11
N ARG A 60 18.63 8.17 2.25
CA ARG A 60 18.26 9.31 3.07
C ARG A 60 18.61 10.62 2.38
N ALA A 61 19.85 10.72 1.88
CA ALA A 61 20.32 11.91 1.19
C ALA A 61 19.54 12.16 -0.10
N GLU A 62 19.24 11.10 -0.87
CA GLU A 62 18.44 11.20 -2.10
C GLU A 62 17.02 11.72 -1.78
N LEU A 63 16.37 11.16 -0.76
CA LEU A 63 15.05 11.59 -0.30
C LEU A 63 15.03 13.06 0.10
N GLU A 64 15.96 13.50 0.96
CA GLU A 64 16.03 14.91 1.40
C GLU A 64 16.28 15.86 0.22
N SER A 65 17.07 15.45 -0.78
CA SER A 65 17.30 16.25 -1.99
C SER A 65 16.05 16.38 -2.87
N ASN A 66 15.31 15.28 -3.04
CA ASN A 66 14.07 15.24 -3.83
C ASN A 66 12.96 16.04 -3.14
N GLU A 67 12.86 15.96 -1.82
CA GLU A 67 11.92 16.77 -1.04
C GLU A 67 12.24 18.26 -1.18
N ARG A 68 13.50 18.68 -1.06
CA ARG A 68 13.90 20.07 -1.31
C ARG A 68 13.44 20.58 -2.67
N GLN A 69 13.64 19.79 -3.74
CA GLN A 69 13.16 20.14 -5.08
C GLN A 69 11.62 20.16 -5.17
N HIS A 70 10.95 19.24 -4.50
CA HIS A 70 9.49 19.16 -4.49
C HIS A 70 8.85 20.36 -3.76
N PHE A 71 9.34 20.71 -2.56
CA PHE A 71 8.80 21.83 -1.77
C PHE A 71 9.03 23.18 -2.43
N THR A 72 10.21 23.38 -3.02
CA THR A 72 10.49 24.59 -3.81
C THR A 72 9.59 24.71 -5.03
N LYS A 73 9.35 23.61 -5.76
CA LYS A 73 8.48 23.60 -6.94
C LYS A 73 6.99 23.74 -6.62
N LYS A 74 6.51 23.08 -5.56
CA LYS A 74 5.08 23.00 -5.23
C LYS A 74 4.59 24.19 -4.43
N ASN A 75 5.31 24.53 -3.36
CA ASN A 75 4.84 25.51 -2.37
C ASN A 75 5.69 26.79 -2.35
N GLY A 76 6.89 26.79 -2.95
CA GLY A 76 7.86 27.88 -2.78
C GLY A 76 8.35 28.03 -1.34
N ILE A 77 8.15 27.01 -0.50
CA ILE A 77 8.47 27.00 0.93
C ILE A 77 9.87 26.40 1.13
N ASN A 78 10.59 26.92 2.13
CA ASN A 78 11.87 26.37 2.56
C ASN A 78 11.67 25.00 3.22
N PHE A 79 12.25 23.96 2.62
CA PHE A 79 12.22 22.59 3.15
C PHE A 79 12.68 22.49 4.60
N GLU A 80 13.72 23.26 4.98
CA GLU A 80 14.29 23.18 6.32
C GLU A 80 13.30 23.63 7.41
N GLU A 81 12.39 24.56 7.08
CA GLU A 81 11.35 24.99 8.01
C GLU A 81 10.24 23.95 8.16
N GLU A 82 9.84 23.28 7.08
CA GLU A 82 8.89 22.15 7.17
C GLU A 82 9.50 20.99 7.95
N ARG A 83 10.77 20.65 7.69
CA ARG A 83 11.50 19.63 8.46
C ARG A 83 11.55 19.94 9.95
N GLN A 84 11.78 21.21 10.33
CA GLN A 84 11.77 21.61 11.74
C GLN A 84 10.37 21.50 12.36
N ARG A 85 9.31 21.86 11.61
CA ARG A 85 7.92 21.69 12.07
C ARG A 85 7.57 20.22 12.27
N ASP A 86 8.00 19.35 11.37
CA ASP A 86 7.75 17.90 11.45
C ASP A 86 8.52 17.27 12.61
N LEU A 87 9.78 17.67 12.84
CA LEU A 87 10.57 17.23 14.01
C LEU A 87 9.93 17.70 15.32
N ALA A 88 9.45 18.95 15.40
CA ALA A 88 8.76 19.47 16.57
C ALA A 88 7.47 18.69 16.87
N LEU A 89 6.75 18.26 15.83
CA LEU A 89 5.54 17.45 15.97
C LEU A 89 5.83 16.03 16.50
N LEU A 90 6.99 15.46 16.17
CA LEU A 90 7.44 14.18 16.72
C LEU A 90 7.87 14.29 18.18
N GLU A 91 8.44 15.42 18.59
CA GLU A 91 8.91 15.67 19.96
C GLU A 91 7.77 16.00 20.93
N ALA A 92 6.78 16.78 20.49
CA ALA A 92 5.59 17.08 21.28
C ALA A 92 4.36 17.33 20.39
N PRO A 93 3.25 16.59 20.58
CA PRO A 93 2.01 16.92 19.87
C PRO A 93 1.49 18.28 20.36
N PRO A 94 1.13 19.21 19.46
CA PRO A 94 0.60 20.50 19.86
C PRO A 94 -0.73 20.32 20.58
N VAL A 95 -0.76 20.63 21.87
CA VAL A 95 -1.99 20.71 22.64
C VAL A 95 -2.74 21.97 22.20
N GLY A 96 -3.68 21.82 21.27
CA GLY A 96 -4.73 22.83 21.03
C GLY A 96 -4.73 23.59 19.70
N SER A 97 -3.91 23.25 18.69
CA SER A 97 -4.02 23.86 17.36
C SER A 97 -4.83 22.99 16.39
N ILE A 98 -6.08 23.41 16.18
CA ILE A 98 -6.97 22.99 15.11
C ILE A 98 -6.27 23.37 13.77
N GLN A 99 -6.05 22.41 12.86
CA GLN A 99 -5.41 22.52 11.51
C GLN A 99 -3.89 22.24 11.39
N ALA A 100 -3.19 21.73 12.41
CA ALA A 100 -1.83 21.20 12.20
C ALA A 100 -1.91 19.79 11.59
N LYS A 101 -1.09 19.49 10.57
CA LYS A 101 -0.91 18.15 9.97
C LYS A 101 -0.67 17.13 11.09
N ALA A 102 -1.71 16.53 11.65
CA ALA A 102 -1.56 15.52 12.68
C ALA A 102 -0.89 14.30 12.03
N LEU A 103 0.11 13.72 12.69
CA LEU A 103 0.67 12.41 12.33
C LEU A 103 -0.36 11.33 12.66
N ILE A 104 -1.49 11.36 11.95
CA ILE A 104 -2.46 10.30 11.98
C ILE A 104 -1.79 9.16 11.22
N PRO A 105 -1.55 7.99 11.84
CA PRO A 105 -1.06 6.83 11.10
C PRO A 105 -2.08 6.57 9.99
N LYS A 106 -1.70 6.90 8.76
CA LYS A 106 -2.54 6.69 7.60
C LYS A 106 -2.66 5.19 7.45
N ALA A 107 -3.78 4.64 7.89
CA ALA A 107 -4.10 3.24 7.68
C ALA A 107 -3.99 3.01 6.17
N VAL A 108 -3.08 2.11 5.77
CA VAL A 108 -2.75 1.84 4.36
C VAL A 108 -3.96 1.26 3.58
N ASP A 109 -5.07 1.05 4.28
CA ASP A 109 -6.34 0.47 3.81
C ASP A 109 -7.51 1.49 3.76
N ALA A 110 -7.25 2.77 4.01
CA ALA A 110 -8.30 3.81 3.94
C ALA A 110 -8.42 4.36 2.51
N ASP A 111 -9.04 3.57 1.64
CA ASP A 111 -9.48 3.96 0.29
C ASP A 111 -10.98 4.32 0.33
N ASP A 112 -11.35 5.37 1.07
CA ASP A 112 -12.68 6.03 1.01
C ASP A 112 -12.74 7.23 1.99
N GLU A 113 -12.32 8.41 1.55
CA GLU A 113 -12.96 9.66 1.97
C GLU A 113 -13.10 10.52 0.70
N ASP A 114 -14.26 10.41 0.06
CA ASP A 114 -14.72 11.36 -0.96
C ASP A 114 -14.63 12.78 -0.38
N GLU A 115 -13.72 13.61 -0.89
CA GLU A 115 -13.82 15.05 -0.67
C GLU A 115 -15.15 15.52 -1.29
N PRO A 116 -16.02 16.21 -0.54
CA PRO A 116 -17.19 16.82 -1.15
C PRO A 116 -16.73 17.93 -2.10
N GLU A 117 -16.75 17.63 -3.40
CA GLU A 117 -16.68 18.60 -4.49
C GLU A 117 -17.61 19.78 -4.17
N PRO A 118 -17.15 21.05 -4.24
CA PRO A 118 -18.03 22.17 -4.05
C PRO A 118 -19.07 22.16 -5.17
N SER A 119 -20.35 22.06 -4.80
CA SER A 119 -21.45 22.16 -5.75
C SER A 119 -21.35 23.48 -6.50
N SER A 120 -20.90 23.44 -7.75
CA SER A 120 -21.01 24.57 -8.68
C SER A 120 -22.49 24.72 -9.04
N SER A 121 -23.22 25.42 -8.18
CA SER A 121 -24.50 26.01 -8.51
C SER A 121 -24.24 27.17 -9.47
N ASP A 122 -24.26 26.89 -10.77
CA ASP A 122 -24.38 27.93 -11.78
C ASP A 122 -25.78 27.88 -12.36
N SER A 123 -26.57 28.88 -11.99
CA SER A 123 -27.86 29.20 -12.58
C SER A 123 -27.59 30.07 -13.79
N ASP A 124 -28.04 29.69 -14.99
CA ASP A 124 -28.72 30.60 -15.91
C ASP A 124 -29.33 29.86 -17.13
N GLU A 125 -30.52 30.36 -17.49
CA GLU A 125 -31.43 30.12 -18.64
C GLU A 125 -32.44 28.95 -18.65
#